data_AF-A0A524JYP4-F1
#
_entry.id   AF-A0A524JYP4-F1
#
_cell.length_a   1.000
_cell.length_b   1.000
_cell.length_c   1.000
_cell.angle_alpha   90.00
_cell.angle_beta   90.00
_cell.angle_gamma   90.00
#
_symmetry.space_group_name_H-M   'P 1'
#
loop_
_entity.id
_entity.type
_entity.pdbx_description
1 polymer ?
#
loop_
_entity_poly.entity_id
_entity_poly.type
_entity_poly.pdbx_seq_one_letter_code
_entity_poly.pdbx_strand_id
1 'polypeptide(L)'
;MIASLLLMVALVFAAWSYGGVEPWALQWVQMLALLGVAALLPEARLRRQAEDAPASQDAQPFFDWRWAAPPLALAAFVGVQALNASHLYTPGDEGLWPRPHLAWLPRSVSRGVSVESLLLLLTYAAIMAGCRAACPLRGRRLFFLGALLLSGSCMAVLVLMQRYVNPDPPRVMTGMFVNENNYAAYANLLMPVALWLGRGFQRRAAVRLDRSHPGHLLYLAAGLLAASVLVSGSRSGILVTLGLFALWVTDELAHRRREGMPLDVPRLLALAA
;
A
#
# COMPACT_ATOMS: atom_id res chain seq x y z
N MET A 1 15.12 -0.64 -18.96
CA MET A 1 13.71 -0.45 -19.39
C MET A 1 12.87 -1.69 -19.10
N ILE A 2 13.28 -2.86 -19.57
CA ILE A 2 12.57 -4.14 -19.34
C ILE A 2 12.34 -4.43 -17.85
N ALA A 3 13.36 -4.27 -17.00
CA ALA A 3 13.25 -4.45 -15.55
C ALA A 3 12.13 -3.58 -14.93
N SER A 4 12.03 -2.33 -15.38
CA SER A 4 10.99 -1.40 -14.93
C SER A 4 9.60 -1.82 -15.41
N LEU A 5 9.48 -2.36 -16.62
CA LEU A 5 8.21 -2.88 -17.11
C LEU A 5 7.76 -4.10 -16.28
N LEU A 6 8.65 -5.06 -16.02
CA LEU A 6 8.36 -6.25 -15.22
C LEU A 6 7.86 -5.89 -13.81
N LEU A 7 8.52 -4.92 -13.17
CA LEU A 7 8.11 -4.44 -11.85
C LEU A 7 6.79 -3.69 -11.88
N MET A 8 6.53 -2.93 -12.94
CA MET A 8 5.23 -2.28 -13.11
C MET A 8 4.13 -3.32 -13.22
N VAL A 9 4.31 -4.35 -14.05
CA VAL A 9 3.34 -5.46 -14.17
C VAL A 9 3.16 -6.13 -12.81
N ALA A 10 4.25 -6.46 -12.10
CA ALA A 10 4.17 -7.07 -10.77
C ALA A 10 3.45 -6.19 -9.73
N LEU A 11 3.57 -4.86 -9.81
CA LEU A 11 2.88 -3.92 -8.94
C LEU A 11 1.40 -3.76 -9.29
N VAL A 12 1.05 -3.78 -10.59
CA VAL A 12 -0.34 -3.73 -11.04
C VAL A 12 -1.10 -4.97 -10.57
N PHE A 13 -0.48 -6.14 -10.72
CA PHE A 13 -1.05 -7.42 -10.28
C PHE A 13 -0.89 -7.68 -8.77
N ALA A 14 -0.25 -6.77 -8.02
CA ALA A 14 -0.10 -6.90 -6.57
C ALA A 14 -1.42 -7.02 -5.83
N ALA A 15 -2.40 -6.20 -6.23
CA ALA A 15 -3.72 -6.23 -5.62
C ALA A 15 -4.39 -7.59 -5.82
N TRP A 16 -4.11 -8.25 -6.95
CA TRP A 16 -4.69 -9.52 -7.34
C TRP A 16 -4.07 -10.68 -6.56
N SER A 17 -2.77 -10.64 -6.31
CA SER A 17 -2.08 -11.65 -5.49
C SER A 17 -2.36 -11.52 -3.99
N TYR A 18 -2.64 -10.31 -3.48
CA TYR A 18 -3.05 -10.13 -2.08
C TYR A 18 -4.46 -10.62 -1.78
N GLY A 19 -5.36 -10.47 -2.77
CA GLY A 19 -6.77 -10.80 -2.59
C GLY A 19 -7.09 -12.25 -2.88
N GLY A 20 -6.48 -12.81 -3.94
CA GLY A 20 -6.81 -14.13 -4.43
C GLY A 20 -6.22 -15.27 -3.59
N VAL A 21 -7.00 -16.34 -3.45
CA VAL A 21 -6.52 -17.68 -3.04
C VAL A 21 -5.84 -18.42 -4.19
N GLU A 22 -5.90 -17.87 -5.40
CA GLU A 22 -5.44 -18.51 -6.62
C GLU A 22 -3.90 -18.64 -6.64
N PRO A 23 -3.34 -19.86 -6.56
CA PRO A 23 -1.90 -20.07 -6.45
C PRO A 23 -1.12 -19.52 -7.63
N TRP A 24 -1.72 -19.52 -8.83
CA TRP A 24 -1.08 -19.01 -10.04
C TRP A 24 -0.82 -17.50 -9.93
N ALA A 25 -1.76 -16.71 -9.41
CA ALA A 25 -1.61 -15.27 -9.30
C ALA A 25 -0.47 -14.90 -8.35
N LEU A 26 -0.36 -15.62 -7.23
CA LEU A 26 0.74 -15.52 -6.28
C LEU A 26 2.08 -15.84 -6.94
N GLN A 27 2.18 -16.98 -7.63
CA GLN A 27 3.42 -17.44 -8.28
C GLN A 27 3.89 -16.48 -9.38
N TRP A 28 2.98 -16.02 -10.25
CA TRP A 28 3.33 -15.10 -11.33
C TRP A 28 3.82 -13.76 -10.79
N VAL A 29 3.13 -13.21 -9.79
CA VAL A 29 3.53 -11.94 -9.19
C VAL A 29 4.90 -12.06 -8.50
N GLN A 30 5.13 -13.14 -7.74
CA GLN A 30 6.42 -13.41 -7.10
C GLN A 30 7.53 -13.58 -8.15
N MET A 31 7.28 -14.32 -9.22
CA MET A 31 8.26 -14.53 -10.29
C MET A 31 8.60 -13.22 -11.01
N LEU A 32 7.59 -12.43 -11.41
CA LEU A 32 7.79 -11.13 -12.06
C LEU A 32 8.51 -10.14 -11.14
N ALA A 33 8.19 -10.16 -9.85
CA ALA A 33 8.88 -9.37 -8.83
C ALA A 33 10.37 -9.76 -8.72
N LEU A 34 10.67 -11.05 -8.58
CA LEU A 34 12.03 -11.56 -8.48
C LEU A 34 12.83 -11.26 -9.73
N LEU A 35 12.27 -11.50 -10.93
CA LEU A 35 12.90 -11.17 -12.21
C LEU A 35 13.14 -9.66 -12.33
N GLY A 36 12.18 -8.84 -11.92
CA GLY A 36 12.31 -7.40 -11.90
C GLY A 36 13.44 -6.89 -10.99
N VAL A 37 13.53 -7.42 -9.76
CA VAL A 37 14.60 -7.09 -8.81
C VAL A 37 15.96 -7.59 -9.30
N ALA A 38 16.03 -8.84 -9.79
CA ALA A 38 17.25 -9.43 -10.33
C ALA A 38 17.77 -8.63 -11.53
N ALA A 39 16.89 -8.11 -12.38
CA ALA A 39 17.26 -7.27 -13.51
C ALA A 39 17.64 -5.83 -13.08
N LEU A 40 17.09 -5.31 -11.97
CA LEU A 40 17.43 -3.99 -11.45
C LEU A 40 18.80 -3.92 -10.76
N LEU A 41 19.22 -5.00 -10.08
CA LEU A 41 20.51 -5.05 -9.37
C LEU A 41 21.72 -4.74 -10.25
N PRO A 42 21.91 -5.37 -11.44
CA PRO A 42 23.01 -5.04 -12.33
C PRO A 42 22.88 -3.65 -12.94
N GLU A 43 21.66 -3.18 -13.29
CA GLU A 43 21.44 -1.81 -13.79
C GLU A 43 21.86 -0.77 -12.73
N ALA A 44 21.53 -1.03 -11.45
CA ALA A 44 21.93 -0.18 -10.33
C ALA A 44 23.45 -0.17 -10.11
N ARG A 45 24.10 -1.34 -10.19
CA ARG A 45 25.55 -1.48 -10.01
C ARG A 45 26.33 -0.79 -11.12
N LEU A 46 25.94 -1.00 -12.38
CA LEU A 46 26.55 -0.35 -13.54
C LEU A 46 26.41 1.17 -13.48
N ARG A 47 25.25 1.67 -13.02
CA ARG A 47 25.06 3.11 -12.81
C ARG A 47 25.95 3.69 -11.73
N ARG A 48 26.07 3.02 -10.58
CA ARG A 48 26.98 3.49 -9.52
C ARG A 48 28.42 3.58 -10.00
N GLN A 49 28.86 2.63 -10.81
CA GLN A 49 30.20 2.65 -11.42
C GLN A 49 30.34 3.77 -12.47
N ALA A 50 29.29 4.06 -13.23
CA ALA A 50 29.29 5.19 -14.18
C ALA A 50 29.23 6.56 -13.49
N GLU A 51 28.67 6.61 -12.27
CA GLU A 51 28.52 7.81 -11.44
C GLU A 51 29.69 8.04 -10.47
N ASP A 52 30.89 7.49 -10.73
CA ASP A 52 32.16 7.82 -10.04
C ASP A 52 32.58 9.32 -10.17
N ALA A 53 31.64 10.20 -10.53
CA ALA A 53 31.69 11.62 -10.28
C ALA A 53 31.74 11.88 -8.75
N PRO A 54 32.47 12.92 -8.29
CA PRO A 54 32.68 13.19 -6.88
C PRO A 54 31.35 13.24 -6.16
N ALA A 55 31.21 12.37 -5.15
CA ALA A 55 30.01 12.17 -4.36
C ALA A 55 29.42 13.52 -3.95
N SER A 56 28.36 13.95 -4.63
CA SER A 56 27.57 15.11 -4.21
C SER A 56 27.12 14.83 -2.79
N GLN A 57 27.50 15.71 -1.85
CA GLN A 57 27.26 15.59 -0.41
C GLN A 57 25.78 15.47 -0.01
N ASP A 58 24.85 15.57 -0.97
CA ASP A 58 23.41 15.35 -0.80
C ASP A 58 22.99 13.87 -0.91
N ALA A 59 23.92 12.93 -0.66
CA ALA A 59 23.60 11.51 -0.55
C ALA A 59 22.70 11.26 0.66
N GLN A 60 21.39 11.44 0.47
CA GLN A 60 20.40 11.06 1.47
C GLN A 60 20.63 9.60 1.88
N PRO A 61 20.52 9.27 3.18
CA PRO A 61 20.75 7.92 3.65
C PRO A 61 19.92 6.93 2.84
N PHE A 62 20.62 5.89 2.37
CA PHE A 62 20.05 4.79 1.59
C PHE A 62 18.82 4.20 2.30
N PHE A 63 18.89 4.14 3.62
CA PHE A 63 17.86 3.65 4.53
C PHE A 63 17.37 4.77 5.45
N ASP A 64 16.22 5.36 5.13
CA ASP A 64 15.46 6.15 6.10
C ASP A 64 14.38 5.22 6.66
N TRP A 65 14.56 4.81 7.92
CA TRP A 65 13.70 3.85 8.62
C TRP A 65 12.23 4.25 8.59
N ARG A 66 11.92 5.54 8.42
CA ARG A 66 10.55 6.05 8.29
C ARG A 66 9.82 5.47 7.08
N TRP A 67 10.55 5.05 6.05
CA TRP A 67 9.99 4.36 4.88
C TRP A 67 9.81 2.86 5.08
N ALA A 68 10.65 2.26 5.91
CA ALA A 68 10.55 0.85 6.26
C ALA A 68 9.52 0.61 7.37
N ALA A 69 9.26 1.60 8.22
CA ALA A 69 8.38 1.46 9.38
C ALA A 69 6.94 1.08 9.00
N PRO A 70 6.25 1.72 8.02
CA PRO A 70 4.90 1.29 7.64
C PRO A 70 4.81 -0.15 7.12
N PRO A 71 5.64 -0.60 6.15
CA PRO A 71 5.58 -1.99 5.69
C PRO A 71 6.03 -2.98 6.77
N LEU A 72 6.97 -2.63 7.66
CA LEU A 72 7.36 -3.47 8.79
C LEU A 72 6.24 -3.58 9.84
N ALA A 73 5.56 -2.48 10.15
CA ALA A 73 4.42 -2.49 11.07
C ALA A 73 3.26 -3.32 10.50
N LEU A 74 3.02 -3.22 9.19
CA LEU A 74 2.03 -4.05 8.51
C LEU A 74 2.46 -5.53 8.47
N ALA A 75 3.72 -5.82 8.19
CA ALA A 75 4.26 -7.18 8.25
C ALA A 75 4.14 -7.77 9.66
N ALA A 76 4.43 -6.98 10.71
CA ALA A 76 4.22 -7.39 12.09
C ALA A 76 2.74 -7.66 12.37
N PHE A 77 1.83 -6.80 11.90
CA PHE A 77 0.39 -6.97 12.06
C PHE A 77 -0.12 -8.24 11.36
N VAL A 78 0.29 -8.50 10.11
CA VAL A 78 -0.07 -9.73 9.39
C VAL A 78 0.58 -10.95 10.03
N GLY A 79 1.81 -10.81 10.56
CA GLY A 79 2.45 -11.84 11.37
C GLY A 79 1.64 -12.21 12.60
N VAL A 80 1.15 -11.22 13.35
CA VAL A 80 0.25 -11.44 14.50
C VAL A 80 -1.03 -12.14 14.06
N GLN A 81 -1.64 -11.74 12.93
CA GLN A 81 -2.81 -12.43 12.39
C GLN A 81 -2.51 -13.89 12.01
N ALA A 82 -1.36 -14.16 11.40
CA ALA A 82 -0.92 -15.51 11.04
C ALA A 82 -0.74 -16.41 12.27
N LEU A 83 -0.24 -15.84 13.37
CA LEU A 83 -0.12 -16.52 14.65
C LEU A 83 -1.46 -16.74 15.36
N ASN A 84 -2.47 -15.92 15.05
CA ASN A 84 -3.80 -15.94 15.67
C ASN A 84 -4.91 -16.30 14.65
N ALA A 85 -4.71 -17.36 13.88
CA ALA A 85 -5.69 -17.83 12.89
C ALA A 85 -6.96 -18.38 13.58
N SER A 86 -8.11 -17.86 13.18
CA SER A 86 -9.43 -18.19 13.74
C SER A 86 -10.09 -19.40 13.10
N HIS A 87 -9.69 -19.76 11.87
CA HIS A 87 -10.24 -20.91 11.15
C HIS A 87 -9.11 -21.72 10.50
N LEU A 88 -9.46 -22.91 10.03
CA LEU A 88 -8.70 -23.68 9.06
C LEU A 88 -9.46 -23.65 7.74
N TYR A 89 -8.74 -23.24 6.69
CA TYR A 89 -9.22 -23.29 5.31
C TYR A 89 -8.62 -24.51 4.62
N THR A 90 -9.46 -25.44 4.18
CA THR A 90 -9.05 -26.59 3.37
C THR A 90 -9.45 -26.30 1.92
N PRO A 91 -8.49 -26.16 0.99
CA PRO A 91 -8.81 -26.04 -0.43
C PRO A 91 -9.64 -27.25 -0.88
N GLY A 92 -10.83 -27.02 -1.44
CA GLY A 92 -11.73 -28.06 -1.94
C GLY A 92 -13.00 -28.30 -1.11
N ASP A 93 -12.97 -28.03 0.20
CA ASP A 93 -14.17 -28.16 1.06
C ASP A 93 -14.97 -26.85 1.14
N GLU A 94 -14.39 -25.71 0.73
CA GLU A 94 -14.89 -24.33 0.90
C GLU A 94 -15.26 -23.95 2.35
N GLY A 95 -15.12 -24.88 3.29
CA GLY A 95 -15.49 -24.76 4.69
C GLY A 95 -14.42 -24.04 5.50
N LEU A 96 -14.89 -23.13 6.36
CA LEU A 96 -14.08 -22.48 7.39
C LEU A 96 -14.29 -23.20 8.72
N TRP A 97 -13.32 -24.06 9.08
CA TRP A 97 -13.40 -24.82 10.33
C TRP A 97 -12.89 -23.98 11.50
N PRO A 98 -13.72 -23.63 12.49
CA PRO A 98 -13.31 -22.75 13.58
C PRO A 98 -12.19 -23.38 14.41
N ARG A 99 -11.27 -22.55 14.91
CA ARG A 99 -10.16 -22.95 15.78
C ARG A 99 -10.09 -22.06 17.03
N PRO A 100 -9.57 -22.58 18.15
CA PRO A 100 -9.24 -21.77 19.31
C PRO A 100 -8.30 -20.63 18.92
N HIS A 101 -8.63 -19.40 19.31
CA HIS A 101 -7.85 -18.21 19.02
C HIS A 101 -8.06 -17.17 20.12
N LEU A 102 -7.18 -16.17 20.18
CA LEU A 102 -7.29 -15.05 21.11
C LEU A 102 -8.21 -13.98 20.51
N ALA A 103 -9.41 -13.84 21.06
CA ALA A 103 -10.45 -12.94 20.53
C ALA A 103 -10.08 -11.45 20.54
N TRP A 104 -9.14 -11.05 21.40
CA TRP A 104 -8.68 -9.67 21.54
C TRP A 104 -7.54 -9.31 20.57
N LEU A 105 -6.89 -10.30 19.94
CA LEU A 105 -5.84 -10.07 18.95
C LEU A 105 -6.42 -10.00 17.53
N PRO A 106 -5.76 -9.30 16.59
CA PRO A 106 -6.05 -9.43 15.17
C PRO A 106 -6.03 -10.90 14.76
N ARG A 107 -7.02 -11.35 14.00
CA ARG A 107 -7.18 -12.76 13.60
C ARG A 107 -7.30 -12.90 12.09
N SER A 108 -6.70 -13.95 11.56
CA SER A 108 -6.90 -14.33 10.15
C SER A 108 -7.87 -15.48 10.00
N VAL A 109 -8.29 -15.72 8.76
CA VAL A 109 -9.10 -16.89 8.40
C VAL A 109 -8.26 -18.16 8.38
N SER A 110 -7.03 -18.10 7.87
CA SER A 110 -6.15 -19.26 7.77
C SER A 110 -4.70 -18.84 8.01
N ARG A 111 -3.97 -19.65 8.78
CA ARG A 111 -2.54 -19.44 9.03
C ARG A 111 -1.75 -19.48 7.72
N GLY A 112 -2.04 -20.45 6.84
CA GLY A 112 -1.34 -20.60 5.56
C GLY A 112 -1.45 -19.34 4.71
N VAL A 113 -2.69 -18.89 4.47
CA VAL A 113 -2.99 -17.68 3.70
C VAL A 113 -2.31 -16.44 4.28
N SER A 114 -2.28 -16.29 5.62
CA SER A 114 -1.61 -15.15 6.25
C SER A 114 -0.09 -15.21 6.19
N VAL A 115 0.51 -16.39 6.29
CA VAL A 115 1.96 -16.55 6.09
C VAL A 115 2.32 -16.22 4.65
N GLU A 116 1.53 -16.68 3.67
CA GLU A 116 1.72 -16.33 2.27
C GLU A 116 1.58 -14.82 2.04
N SER A 117 0.56 -14.19 2.61
CA SER A 117 0.35 -12.74 2.57
C SER A 117 1.52 -11.98 3.20
N LEU A 118 2.08 -12.50 4.30
CA LEU A 118 3.26 -11.94 4.96
C LEU A 118 4.50 -12.04 4.06
N LEU A 119 4.75 -13.21 3.48
CA LEU A 119 5.88 -13.39 2.55
C LEU A 119 5.75 -12.46 1.35
N LEU A 120 4.54 -12.32 0.81
CA LEU A 120 4.23 -11.38 -0.25
C LEU A 120 4.53 -9.93 0.19
N LEU A 121 4.19 -9.55 1.44
CA LEU A 121 4.46 -8.20 1.99
C LEU A 121 5.95 -7.93 2.08
N LEU A 122 6.70 -8.92 2.53
CA LEU A 122 8.15 -8.84 2.61
C LEU A 122 8.78 -8.78 1.20
N THR A 123 8.25 -9.54 0.24
CA THR A 123 8.68 -9.44 -1.17
C THR A 123 8.42 -8.04 -1.71
N TYR A 124 7.24 -7.45 -1.48
CA TYR A 124 6.95 -6.09 -1.91
C TYR A 124 7.82 -5.04 -1.22
N ALA A 125 8.04 -5.16 0.09
CA ALA A 125 8.95 -4.30 0.82
C ALA A 125 10.36 -4.36 0.23
N ALA A 126 10.84 -5.57 -0.09
CA ALA A 126 12.13 -5.79 -0.75
C ALA A 126 12.17 -5.21 -2.17
N ILE A 127 11.10 -5.37 -2.97
CA ILE A 127 10.98 -4.74 -4.29
C ILE A 127 11.06 -3.22 -4.16
N MET A 128 10.29 -2.63 -3.24
CA MET A 128 10.25 -1.18 -3.04
C MET A 128 11.61 -0.65 -2.58
N ALA A 129 12.30 -1.37 -1.69
CA ALA A 129 13.68 -1.09 -1.30
C ALA A 129 14.63 -1.19 -2.50
N GLY A 130 14.50 -2.23 -3.32
CA GLY A 130 15.27 -2.41 -4.56
C GLY A 130 15.02 -1.30 -5.59
N CYS A 131 13.76 -0.91 -5.80
CA CYS A 131 13.35 0.20 -6.65
C CYS A 131 13.95 1.53 -6.16
N ARG A 132 13.95 1.78 -4.84
CA ARG A 132 14.60 2.95 -4.24
C ARG A 132 16.11 2.91 -4.51
N ALA A 133 16.74 1.76 -4.28
CA ALA A 133 18.18 1.56 -4.45
C ALA A 133 18.65 1.71 -5.91
N ALA A 134 17.85 1.25 -6.87
CA ALA A 134 18.19 1.18 -8.29
C ALA A 134 17.74 2.40 -9.10
N CYS A 135 16.70 3.11 -8.65
CA CYS A 135 16.17 4.28 -9.34
C CYS A 135 16.36 5.53 -8.46
N PRO A 136 17.53 6.20 -8.50
CA PRO A 136 17.70 7.52 -7.90
C PRO A 136 16.82 8.58 -8.58
N LEU A 137 16.41 8.34 -9.83
CA LEU A 137 15.57 9.24 -10.61
C LEU A 137 14.15 9.30 -10.04
N ARG A 138 13.83 10.47 -9.48
CA ARG A 138 12.53 10.86 -8.94
C ARG A 138 11.36 10.52 -9.87
N GLY A 139 11.55 10.59 -11.19
CA GLY A 139 10.52 10.27 -12.19
C GLY A 139 10.06 8.81 -12.19
N ARG A 140 11.00 7.84 -12.15
CA ARG A 140 10.65 6.40 -12.17
C ARG A 140 9.94 5.97 -10.89
N ARG A 141 10.35 6.51 -9.74
CA ARG A 141 9.68 6.24 -8.45
C ARG A 141 8.21 6.70 -8.48
N LEU A 142 7.97 7.91 -8.98
CA LEU A 142 6.61 8.44 -9.12
C LEU A 142 5.77 7.59 -10.08
N PHE A 143 6.37 7.07 -11.16
CA PHE A 143 5.69 6.18 -12.10
C PHE A 143 5.24 4.87 -11.43
N PHE A 144 6.13 4.18 -10.71
CA PHE A 144 5.79 2.94 -10.01
C PHE A 144 4.73 3.12 -8.92
N LEU A 145 4.90 4.16 -8.10
CA LEU A 145 3.92 4.50 -7.08
C LEU A 145 2.57 4.89 -7.70
N GLY A 146 2.59 5.60 -8.83
CA GLY A 146 1.39 5.93 -9.60
C GLY A 146 0.66 4.69 -10.11
N ALA A 147 1.39 3.72 -10.69
CA ALA A 147 0.80 2.46 -11.16
C ALA A 147 0.18 1.64 -10.00
N LEU A 148 0.88 1.57 -8.87
CA LEU A 148 0.39 0.89 -7.67
C LEU A 148 -0.89 1.57 -7.13
N LEU A 149 -0.89 2.90 -7.05
CA LEU A 149 -2.05 3.66 -6.58
C LEU A 149 -3.24 3.58 -7.54
N LEU A 150 -2.99 3.56 -8.85
CA LEU A 150 -4.04 3.38 -9.85
C LEU A 150 -4.71 2.01 -9.66
N SER A 151 -3.92 0.93 -9.54
CA SER A 151 -4.43 -0.42 -9.27
C SER A 151 -5.25 -0.46 -7.97
N GLY A 152 -4.73 0.11 -6.90
CA GLY A 152 -5.43 0.19 -5.61
C GLY A 152 -6.74 0.99 -5.68
N SER A 153 -6.76 2.09 -6.44
CA SER A 153 -7.94 2.92 -6.62
C SER A 153 -9.01 2.20 -7.43
N CYS A 154 -8.63 1.49 -8.50
CA CYS A 154 -9.54 0.63 -9.25
C CYS A 154 -10.19 -0.42 -8.35
N MET A 155 -9.40 -1.06 -7.47
CA MET A 155 -9.92 -2.00 -6.48
C MET A 155 -10.86 -1.36 -5.46
N ALA A 156 -10.56 -0.14 -5.00
CA ALA A 156 -11.46 0.60 -4.12
C ALA A 156 -12.82 0.87 -4.78
N VAL A 157 -12.81 1.30 -6.04
CA VAL A 157 -14.05 1.50 -6.81
C VAL A 157 -14.81 0.18 -6.96
N LEU A 158 -14.14 -0.94 -7.28
CA LEU A 158 -14.78 -2.25 -7.38
C LEU A 158 -15.46 -2.67 -6.07
N VAL A 159 -14.80 -2.49 -4.92
CA VAL A 159 -15.37 -2.81 -3.61
C VAL A 159 -16.59 -1.94 -3.30
N LEU A 160 -16.50 -0.63 -3.57
CA LEU A 160 -17.61 0.29 -3.39
C LEU A 160 -18.80 -0.08 -4.29
N MET A 161 -18.55 -0.40 -5.56
CA MET A 161 -19.59 -0.84 -6.51
C MET A 161 -20.22 -2.16 -6.07
N GLN A 162 -19.42 -3.15 -5.66
CA GLN A 162 -19.94 -4.43 -5.19
C GLN A 162 -20.88 -4.24 -4.00
N ARG A 163 -20.50 -3.40 -3.03
CA ARG A 163 -21.31 -3.12 -1.83
C ARG A 163 -22.54 -2.26 -2.12
N TYR A 164 -22.48 -1.41 -3.14
CA TYR A 164 -23.63 -0.65 -3.61
C TYR A 164 -24.66 -1.55 -4.32
N VAL A 165 -24.19 -2.43 -5.20
CA VAL A 165 -25.06 -3.34 -5.98
C VAL A 165 -25.60 -4.47 -5.13
N ASN A 166 -24.80 -4.99 -4.20
CA ASN A 166 -25.17 -6.05 -3.28
C ASN A 166 -24.78 -5.63 -1.85
N PRO A 167 -25.70 -5.03 -1.07
CA PRO A 167 -25.40 -4.56 0.29
C PRO A 167 -25.10 -5.70 1.27
N ASP A 168 -25.64 -6.90 0.98
CA ASP A 168 -25.42 -8.12 1.76
C ASP A 168 -24.69 -9.19 0.90
N PRO A 169 -23.46 -8.90 0.42
CA PRO A 169 -22.73 -9.89 -0.34
C PRO A 169 -22.44 -11.08 0.58
N PRO A 170 -22.41 -12.32 0.05
CA PRO A 170 -21.94 -13.45 0.83
C PRO A 170 -20.59 -13.07 1.44
N ARG A 171 -20.48 -13.16 2.78
CA ARG A 171 -19.37 -12.63 3.62
C ARG A 171 -17.97 -13.19 3.27
N VAL A 172 -17.90 -13.99 2.22
CA VAL A 172 -16.73 -14.72 1.77
C VAL A 172 -15.84 -13.86 0.88
N MET A 173 -16.34 -12.80 0.22
CA MET A 173 -15.51 -11.98 -0.69
C MET A 173 -15.78 -10.48 -0.62
N THR A 174 -14.71 -9.70 -0.53
CA THR A 174 -14.72 -8.23 -0.65
C THR A 174 -13.83 -7.81 -1.82
N GLY A 175 -14.46 -7.42 -2.93
CA GLY A 175 -13.80 -7.33 -4.21
C GLY A 175 -13.29 -8.71 -4.61
N MET A 176 -11.98 -8.80 -4.85
CA MET A 176 -11.30 -10.07 -5.12
C MET A 176 -10.62 -10.66 -3.87
N PHE A 177 -10.87 -10.09 -2.69
CA PHE A 177 -10.21 -10.52 -1.45
C PHE A 177 -11.09 -11.53 -0.71
N VAL A 178 -10.46 -12.63 -0.27
CA VAL A 178 -11.08 -13.71 0.53
C VAL A 178 -11.66 -13.23 1.86
N ASN A 179 -11.24 -12.06 2.34
CA ASN A 179 -11.81 -11.45 3.55
C ASN A 179 -11.65 -9.92 3.50
N GLU A 180 -12.63 -9.22 4.04
CA GLU A 180 -12.66 -7.80 4.39
C GLU A 180 -11.35 -7.32 5.06
N ASN A 181 -10.76 -8.12 5.96
CA ASN A 181 -9.52 -7.78 6.66
C ASN A 181 -8.29 -7.72 5.73
N ASN A 182 -8.19 -8.62 4.75
CA ASN A 182 -7.07 -8.62 3.80
C ASN A 182 -7.19 -7.40 2.87
N TYR A 183 -8.42 -7.12 2.42
CA TYR A 183 -8.71 -5.92 1.65
C TYR A 183 -8.33 -4.65 2.42
N ALA A 184 -8.77 -4.54 3.66
CA ALA A 184 -8.51 -3.37 4.48
C ALA A 184 -7.02 -3.18 4.77
N ALA A 185 -6.28 -4.26 4.99
CA ALA A 185 -4.81 -4.21 5.14
C ALA A 185 -4.14 -3.65 3.88
N TYR A 186 -4.57 -4.10 2.70
CA TYR A 186 -4.06 -3.61 1.41
C TYR A 186 -4.38 -2.12 1.19
N ALA A 187 -5.63 -1.71 1.39
CA ALA A 187 -6.03 -0.31 1.20
C ALA A 187 -5.33 0.63 2.20
N ASN A 188 -5.19 0.21 3.46
CA ASN A 188 -4.47 0.95 4.49
C ASN A 188 -2.96 1.08 4.21
N LEU A 189 -2.36 0.17 3.46
CA LEU A 189 -0.97 0.30 3.01
C LEU A 189 -0.82 1.41 1.96
N LEU A 190 -1.79 1.51 1.05
CA LEU A 190 -1.74 2.45 -0.08
C LEU A 190 -2.15 3.88 0.29
N MET A 191 -3.03 4.04 1.27
CA MET A 191 -3.52 5.36 1.65
C MET A 191 -2.39 6.32 2.08
N PRO A 192 -1.44 5.96 2.96
CA PRO A 192 -0.30 6.84 3.30
C PRO A 192 0.56 7.20 2.09
N VAL A 193 0.71 6.27 1.13
CA VAL A 193 1.46 6.49 -0.11
C VAL A 193 0.78 7.56 -0.96
N ALA A 194 -0.55 7.47 -1.12
CA ALA A 194 -1.36 8.44 -1.85
C ALA A 194 -1.29 9.82 -1.22
N LEU A 195 -1.48 9.91 0.10
CA LEU A 195 -1.43 11.16 0.86
C LEU A 195 -0.05 11.82 0.76
N TRP A 196 1.02 11.05 0.97
CA TRP A 196 2.39 11.56 0.89
C TRP A 196 2.73 12.08 -0.51
N LEU A 197 2.38 11.33 -1.56
CA LEU A 197 2.57 11.78 -2.93
C LEU A 197 1.76 13.03 -3.25
N GLY A 198 0.49 13.07 -2.81
CA GLY A 198 -0.40 14.22 -2.96
C GLY A 198 0.23 15.49 -2.41
N ARG A 199 0.71 15.43 -1.16
CA ARG A 199 1.41 16.55 -0.50
C ARG A 199 2.69 16.94 -1.23
N GLY A 200 3.46 15.95 -1.70
CA GLY A 200 4.69 16.19 -2.46
C GLY A 200 4.46 16.88 -3.81
N PHE A 201 3.32 16.64 -4.48
CA PHE A 201 2.93 17.37 -5.68
C PHE A 201 2.39 18.77 -5.37
N GLN A 202 1.54 18.89 -4.34
CA GLN A 202 1.00 20.18 -3.90
C GLN A 202 2.11 21.17 -3.52
N ARG A 203 3.10 20.75 -2.73
CA ARG A 203 4.24 21.60 -2.36
C ARG A 203 5.04 22.07 -3.58
N ARG A 204 5.27 21.18 -4.55
CA ARG A 204 5.98 21.54 -5.79
C ARG A 204 5.18 22.55 -6.62
N ALA A 205 3.87 22.39 -6.68
CA ALA A 205 3.00 23.32 -7.37
C ALA A 205 2.95 24.69 -6.68
N ALA A 206 2.92 24.72 -5.35
CA ALA A 206 2.98 25.97 -4.58
C ALA A 206 4.27 26.76 -4.85
N VAL A 207 5.43 26.09 -4.90
CA VAL A 207 6.72 26.73 -5.25
C VAL A 207 6.73 27.25 -6.70
N ARG A 208 6.06 26.54 -7.62
CA ARG A 208 6.00 26.92 -9.04
C ARG A 208 4.86 27.89 -9.37
N LEU A 209 4.01 28.23 -8.40
CA LEU A 209 2.78 28.98 -8.59
C LEU A 209 1.81 28.31 -9.60
N ASP A 210 1.91 26.98 -9.75
CA ASP A 210 1.06 26.20 -10.63
C ASP A 210 -0.30 25.96 -9.96
N ARG A 211 -1.40 26.41 -10.61
CA ARG A 211 -2.77 26.17 -10.11
C ARG A 211 -3.22 24.72 -10.29
N SER A 212 -2.69 24.02 -11.29
CA SER A 212 -3.07 22.65 -11.62
C SER A 212 -1.95 21.67 -11.26
N HIS A 213 -2.27 20.68 -10.42
CA HIS A 213 -1.32 19.63 -10.06
C HIS A 213 -2.02 18.29 -9.82
N PRO A 214 -1.34 17.15 -10.06
CA PRO A 214 -1.96 15.82 -9.87
C PRO A 214 -2.22 15.47 -8.40
N GLY A 215 -1.77 16.30 -7.44
CA GLY A 215 -2.00 16.09 -6.01
C GLY A 215 -3.47 15.91 -5.64
N HIS A 216 -4.41 16.59 -6.29
CA HIS A 216 -5.85 16.43 -6.02
C HIS A 216 -6.35 15.03 -6.38
N LEU A 217 -5.89 14.45 -7.49
CA LEU A 217 -6.25 13.08 -7.88
C LEU A 217 -5.71 12.05 -6.88
N LEU A 218 -4.54 12.32 -6.29
CA LEU A 218 -3.95 11.45 -5.28
C LEU A 218 -4.67 11.54 -3.95
N TYR A 219 -5.17 12.73 -3.57
CA TYR A 219 -6.06 12.86 -2.41
C TYR A 219 -7.41 12.18 -2.64
N LEU A 220 -7.97 12.28 -3.85
CA LEU A 220 -9.17 11.53 -4.23
C LEU A 220 -8.94 10.02 -4.13
N ALA A 221 -7.80 9.52 -4.62
CA ALA A 221 -7.43 8.11 -4.48
C ALA A 221 -7.34 7.68 -3.01
N ALA A 222 -6.73 8.50 -2.14
CA ALA A 222 -6.70 8.25 -0.70
C ALA A 222 -8.11 8.20 -0.07
N GLY A 223 -8.99 9.14 -0.47
CA GLY A 223 -10.38 9.17 -0.03
C GLY A 223 -11.17 7.94 -0.48
N LEU A 224 -11.00 7.50 -1.73
CA LEU A 224 -11.61 6.27 -2.25
C LEU A 224 -11.14 5.04 -1.47
N LEU A 225 -9.84 4.93 -1.20
CA LEU A 225 -9.26 3.84 -0.41
C LEU A 225 -9.79 3.85 1.04
N ALA A 226 -9.94 5.02 1.66
CA ALA A 226 -10.51 5.11 3.00
C ALA A 226 -11.99 4.73 3.02
N ALA A 227 -12.78 5.27 2.10
CA ALA A 227 -14.21 4.99 1.98
C ALA A 227 -14.46 3.49 1.74
N SER A 228 -13.67 2.86 0.87
CA SER A 228 -13.82 1.44 0.60
C SER A 228 -13.49 0.57 1.82
N VAL A 229 -12.54 0.97 2.68
CA VAL A 229 -12.31 0.28 3.97
C VAL A 229 -13.51 0.43 4.90
N LEU A 230 -14.10 1.61 5.00
CA LEU A 230 -15.30 1.83 5.81
C LEU A 230 -16.46 0.92 5.38
N VAL A 231 -16.70 0.82 4.08
CA VAL A 231 -17.76 -0.03 3.52
C VAL A 231 -17.39 -1.51 3.56
N SER A 232 -16.10 -1.85 3.67
CA SER A 232 -15.66 -3.26 3.73
C SER A 232 -16.21 -4.01 4.93
N GLY A 233 -16.53 -3.36 6.05
CA GLY A 233 -16.97 -4.02 7.28
C GLY A 233 -15.83 -4.48 8.22
N SER A 234 -14.57 -4.38 7.79
CA SER A 234 -13.42 -4.75 8.61
C SER A 234 -13.22 -3.81 9.81
N ARG A 235 -13.64 -4.21 11.01
CA ARG A 235 -13.48 -3.41 12.23
C ARG A 235 -12.03 -2.99 12.51
N SER A 236 -11.09 -3.93 12.39
CA SER A 236 -9.66 -3.63 12.55
C SER A 236 -9.14 -2.74 11.43
N GLY A 237 -9.62 -2.96 10.20
CA GLY A 237 -9.32 -2.12 9.05
C GLY A 237 -9.69 -0.66 9.29
N ILE A 238 -10.93 -0.44 9.72
CA ILE A 238 -11.49 0.87 10.04
C ILE A 238 -10.67 1.57 11.13
N LEU A 239 -10.33 0.89 12.22
CA LEU A 239 -9.52 1.48 13.29
C LEU A 239 -8.13 1.90 12.79
N VAL A 240 -7.49 1.08 11.96
CA VAL A 240 -6.21 1.42 11.33
C VAL A 240 -6.36 2.62 10.38
N THR A 241 -7.42 2.65 9.56
CA THR A 241 -7.70 3.78 8.65
C THR A 241 -7.86 5.09 9.42
N LEU A 242 -8.67 5.08 10.48
CA LEU A 242 -8.88 6.24 11.34
C LEU A 242 -7.57 6.68 12.03
N GLY A 243 -6.79 5.73 12.53
CA GLY A 243 -5.48 6.01 13.12
C GLY A 243 -4.50 6.63 12.13
N LEU A 244 -4.40 6.09 10.91
CA LEU A 244 -3.57 6.63 9.83
C LEU A 244 -4.03 8.03 9.41
N PHE A 245 -5.34 8.26 9.34
CA PHE A 245 -5.89 9.58 9.03
C PHE A 245 -5.60 10.60 10.13
N ALA A 246 -5.77 10.23 11.40
CA ALA A 246 -5.41 11.07 12.54
C ALA A 246 -3.90 11.42 12.55
N LEU A 247 -3.03 10.43 12.29
CA LEU A 247 -1.59 10.65 12.15
C LEU A 247 -1.26 11.59 10.99
N TRP A 248 -1.95 11.45 9.85
CA TRP A 248 -1.78 12.34 8.71
C TRP A 248 -2.18 13.78 9.04
N VAL A 249 -3.35 13.98 9.64
CA VAL A 249 -3.85 15.31 10.02
C VAL A 249 -2.93 15.97 11.05
N THR A 250 -2.49 15.23 12.07
CA THR A 250 -1.56 15.75 13.08
C THR A 250 -0.21 16.12 12.48
N ASP A 251 0.34 15.32 11.56
CA ASP A 251 1.56 15.67 10.85
C ASP A 251 1.39 16.89 9.92
N GLU A 252 0.24 17.02 9.24
CA GLU A 252 -0.09 18.19 8.42
C GLU A 252 -0.17 19.47 9.27
N LEU A 253 -0.84 19.39 10.43
CA LEU A 253 -0.94 20.50 11.38
C LEU A 253 0.44 20.91 11.92
N ALA A 254 1.25 19.93 12.34
CA ALA A 254 2.61 20.17 12.83
C ALA A 254 3.51 20.74 11.74
N HIS A 255 3.32 20.33 10.49
CA HIS A 255 4.03 20.87 9.35
C HIS A 255 3.63 22.33 9.06
N ARG A 256 2.33 22.64 8.98
CA ARG A 256 1.82 24.00 8.78
C ARG A 256 2.30 24.97 9.86
N ARG A 257 2.30 24.52 11.12
CA ARG A 257 2.82 25.29 12.25
C ARG A 257 4.30 25.62 12.09
N ARG A 258 5.12 24.67 11.60
CA ARG A 258 6.55 24.88 11.33
C ARG A 258 6.80 25.88 10.19
N GLU A 259 5.90 25.94 9.22
CA GLU A 259 5.99 26.87 8.08
C GLU A 259 5.33 28.24 8.36
N GLY A 260 4.79 28.46 9.56
CA GLY A 260 4.08 29.69 9.90
C GLY A 260 2.79 29.91 9.08
N MET A 261 2.26 28.85 8.45
CA MET A 261 1.04 28.94 7.66
C MET A 261 -0.19 29.03 8.58
N PRO A 262 -1.18 29.88 8.25
CA PRO A 262 -2.40 29.95 9.03
C PRO A 262 -3.12 28.60 9.05
N LEU A 263 -3.58 28.22 10.24
CA LEU A 263 -4.41 27.04 10.45
C LEU A 263 -5.82 27.31 9.95
N ASP A 264 -6.07 27.02 8.67
CA ASP A 264 -7.41 27.02 8.10
C ASP A 264 -8.15 25.73 8.51
N VAL A 265 -8.53 25.67 9.79
CA VAL A 265 -9.25 24.55 10.40
C VAL A 265 -10.53 24.17 9.63
N PRO A 266 -11.36 25.12 9.16
CA PRO A 266 -12.54 24.80 8.34
C PRO A 266 -12.18 24.01 7.08
N ARG A 267 -11.08 24.37 6.41
CA ARG A 267 -10.62 23.68 5.20
C ARG A 267 -10.05 22.30 5.48
N LEU A 268 -9.42 22.11 6.64
CA LEU A 268 -8.96 20.78 7.09
C LEU A 268 -10.13 19.87 7.45
N LEU A 269 -11.17 20.41 8.08
CA LEU A 269 -12.40 19.67 8.37
C LEU A 269 -13.16 19.32 7.08
N ALA A 270 -13.19 20.22 6.11
CA ALA A 270 -13.80 19.96 4.79
C ALA A 270 -13.04 18.91 3.96
N LEU A 271 -11.77 18.62 4.28
CA LEU A 271 -11.02 17.50 3.68
C LEU A 271 -11.24 16.17 4.43
N ALA A 272 -11.82 16.23 5.63
CA ALA A 272 -12.07 15.08 6.49
C ALA A 272 -13.54 14.61 6.48
N ALA A 273 -14.46 15.49 6.08
CA ALA A 273 -15.88 15.22 5.87
C ALA A 273 -16.14 14.71 4.44
#